data_AF-A0A2N6K0C8-F1
#
_entry.id   AF-A0A2N6K0C8-F1
#
_cell.length_a   1.000
_cell.length_b   1.000
_cell.length_c   1.000
_cell.angle_alpha   90.00
_cell.angle_beta   90.00
_cell.angle_gamma   90.00
#
_symmetry.space_group_name_H-M   'P 1'
#
loop_
_entity.id
_entity.type
_entity.pdbx_description
1 polymer ?
#
loop_
_entity_poly.entity_id
_entity_poly.type
_entity_poly.pdbx_seq_one_letter_code
_entity_poly.pdbx_strand_id
1 'polypeptide(L)' 'MKTGRLNLRLSENRLNKLRLYAQNKEKTLTQLIEDWIDRLPSQKFGDSSSTPLPDQPNG' A
#
# COMPACT_ATOMS: atom_id res chain seq x y z
N MET A 1 1.42 14.23 11.76
CA MET A 1 1.05 13.12 10.85
C MET A 1 1.42 11.81 11.53
N LYS A 2 0.57 10.79 11.52
CA LYS A 2 0.95 9.48 12.07
C LYS A 2 2.04 8.88 11.18
N THR A 3 3.22 8.67 11.73
CA THR A 3 4.37 8.11 11.02
C THR A 3 4.36 6.60 11.16
N GLY A 4 4.16 5.89 10.05
CA GLY A 4 4.33 4.44 9.95
C GLY A 4 5.67 4.09 9.31
N ARG A 5 6.23 2.92 9.63
CA ARG A 5 7.41 2.36 8.95
C ARG A 5 6.97 1.22 8.04
N LEU A 6 7.34 1.29 6.76
CA LEU A 6 7.12 0.22 5.80
C LEU A 6 8.33 -0.74 5.83
N ASN A 7 8.11 -1.99 6.21
CA ASN A 7 9.14 -3.04 6.18
C ASN A 7 8.82 -4.00 5.04
N LEU A 8 9.66 -4.04 4.01
CA LEU A 8 9.51 -4.93 2.86
C LEU A 8 10.62 -5.97 2.84
N ARG A 9 10.25 -7.25 2.74
CA ARG A 9 11.21 -8.33 2.51
C ARG A 9 11.38 -8.50 1.00
N LEU A 10 12.55 -8.11 0.50
CA LEU A 10 12.91 -8.19 -0.92
C LEU A 10 14.14 -9.08 -1.08
N SER A 11 14.22 -9.80 -2.19
CA SER A 11 15.47 -10.45 -2.62
C SER A 11 16.47 -9.39 -3.10
N GLU A 12 17.75 -9.72 -3.04
CA GLU A 12 18.83 -8.79 -3.40
C GLU A 12 18.71 -8.26 -4.84
N ASN A 13 18.32 -9.13 -5.79
CA ASN A 13 18.07 -8.73 -7.18
C ASN A 13 16.94 -7.68 -7.30
N ARG A 14 15.85 -7.84 -6.53
CA ARG A 14 14.75 -6.85 -6.52
C ARG A 14 15.19 -5.53 -5.91
N LEU A 15 15.98 -5.58 -4.84
CA LEU A 15 16.52 -4.39 -4.20
C LEU A 15 17.49 -3.65 -5.13
N ASN A 16 18.35 -4.38 -5.85
CA ASN A 16 19.30 -3.78 -6.78
C ASN A 16 18.60 -3.10 -7.96
N LYS A 17 17.56 -3.73 -8.54
CA LYS A 17 16.71 -3.10 -9.55
C LYS A 17 16.07 -1.80 -9.05
N LEU A 18 15.55 -1.80 -7.82
CA LEU A 18 14.95 -0.61 -7.22
C LEU A 18 15.99 0.51 -7.06
N ARG A 19 17.22 0.17 -6.61
CA ARG A 19 18.33 1.11 -6.43
C ARG A 19 18.74 1.74 -7.76
N LEU A 20 18.94 0.93 -8.79
CA LEU A 20 19.32 1.40 -10.13
C LEU A 20 18.24 2.32 -10.72
N TYR A 21 16.97 1.95 -10.56
CA TYR A 21 15.87 2.78 -11.03
C TYR A 21 15.78 4.12 -10.27
N ALA A 22 16.00 4.11 -8.96
CA ALA A 22 16.03 5.32 -8.14
C ALA A 22 17.19 6.24 -8.56
N GLN A 23 18.38 5.68 -8.79
CA GLN A 23 19.54 6.43 -9.31
C GLN A 23 19.26 7.06 -10.67
N ASN A 24 18.66 6.31 -11.61
CA ASN A 24 18.34 6.83 -12.93
C ASN A 24 17.32 7.99 -12.90
N LYS A 25 16.46 8.02 -11.88
CA LYS A 25 15.47 9.07 -11.66
C LYS A 25 15.92 10.19 -10.74
N GLU A 26 17.17 10.15 -10.25
CA GLU A 26 17.71 11.10 -9.27
C GLU A 26 16.82 11.22 -8.00
N LYS A 27 16.18 10.12 -7.62
CA LYS A 27 15.27 10.04 -6.46
C LYS A 27 15.81 9.04 -5.44
N THR A 28 15.41 9.20 -4.18
CA THR A 28 15.62 8.16 -3.17
C THR A 28 14.61 7.03 -3.32
N LEU A 29 14.95 5.82 -2.85
CA LEU A 29 14.03 4.68 -2.82
C LEU A 29 12.73 5.01 -2.06
N THR A 30 12.85 5.75 -0.97
CA THR A 30 11.70 6.20 -0.18
C THR A 30 10.78 7.10 -1.00
N GLN A 31 11.33 8.13 -1.65
CA GLN A 31 10.53 9.02 -2.50
C GLN A 31 9.89 8.30 -3.68
N LEU A 32 10.56 7.28 -4.22
CA LEU A 32 10.00 6.45 -5.27
C LEU A 32 8.77 5.69 -4.79
N ILE A 33 8.86 5.10 -3.59
CA ILE A 33 7.77 4.36 -2.97
C ILE A 33 6.63 5.31 -2.59
N GLU A 34 6.93 6.49 -2.05
CA GLU A 34 5.93 7.52 -1.76
C GLU A 34 5.19 7.95 -3.03
N ASP A 35 5.92 8.28 -4.10
CA ASP A 35 5.36 8.65 -5.41
C ASP A 35 4.46 7.54 -5.99
N TRP A 36 4.82 6.27 -5.76
CA TRP A 36 3.97 5.14 -6.16
C TRP A 36 2.73 4.99 -5.28
N ILE A 37 2.85 5.21 -3.96
CA ILE A 37 1.72 5.16 -3.03
C ILE A 37 0.73 6.29 -3.33
N ASP A 38 1.21 7.51 -3.58
CA ASP A 38 0.37 8.67 -3.93
C ASP A 38 -0.39 8.49 -5.25
N ARG A 39 0.10 7.63 -6.15
CA ARG A 39 -0.60 7.27 -7.40
C ARG A 39 -1.68 6.20 -7.21
N LEU A 40 -1.69 5.50 -6.08
CA LEU A 40 -2.71 4.49 -5.84
C LEU A 40 -4.08 5.17 -5.72
N PRO A 41 -5.14 4.62 -6.35
CA PRO A 41 -6.47 5.15 -6.17
C PRO A 41 -6.81 5.12 -4.68
N SER A 42 -7.43 6.18 -4.17
CA SER A 42 -7.96 6.20 -2.81
C SER A 42 -9.03 5.12 -2.70
N GLN A 43 -8.66 3.94 -2.19
CA GLN A 43 -9.63 2.92 -1.86
C GLN A 43 -10.45 3.47 -0.71
N LYS A 44 -11.69 3.89 -0.99
CA LYS A 44 -12.71 3.97 0.05
C LYS A 44 -12.82 2.55 0.58
N PHE A 45 -12.12 2.25 1.68
CA PHE A 45 -12.39 1.06 2.47
C PHE A 45 -13.86 1.19 2.81
N GLY A 46 -14.71 0.42 2.13
CA GLY A 46 -16.14 0.46 2.36
C GLY A 46 -16.33 0.24 3.84
N ASP A 47 -17.02 1.17 4.50
CA ASP A 47 -17.58 0.93 5.82
C ASP A 47 -18.36 -0.40 5.72
N SER A 48 -17.79 -1.47 6.28
CA SER A 48 -18.42 -2.78 6.40
C SER A 48 -19.56 -2.71 7.43
N SER A 49 -20.46 -1.74 7.30
CA SER A 49 -21.58 -1.48 8.20
C SER A 49 -22.93 -1.62 7.51
N SER A 50 -22.99 -2.38 6.41
CA SER A 50 -24.28 -2.77 5.81
C SER A 50 -24.19 -4.17 5.20
N THR A 51 -23.95 -5.16 6.04
CA THR A 51 -24.56 -6.48 5.82
C THR A 51 -25.81 -6.53 6.71
N PRO A 52 -27.03 -6.39 6.16
CA PRO A 52 -28.23 -6.70 6.93
C PRO A 52 -28.16 -8.17 7.35
N LEU A 53 -28.27 -8.40 8.67
CA LEU A 53 -28.28 -9.73 9.26
C LEU A 53 -29.44 -10.54 8.65
N PRO A 54 -29.26 -11.82 8.30
CA PRO A 54 -30.39 -12.65 7.86
C PRO A 54 -31.38 -12.76 9.02
N ASP A 55 -32.64 -12.41 8.77
CA ASP A 55 -33.76 -12.64 9.70
C ASP A 55 -33.83 -14.13 10.00
N GLN A 56 -33.47 -14.53 11.22
CA GLN A 56 -33.63 -15.92 11.66
C GLN A 56 -35.12 -16.13 11.98
N PRO A 57 -35.80 -17.09 11.34
CA PRO A 57 -37.18 -17.38 11.66
C PRO A 57 -37.25 -17.98 13.06
N ASN A 58 -37.96 -17.29 13.95
CA ASN A 58 -38.28 -17.76 15.29
C ASN A 58 -39.57 -18.59 15.20
N GLY A 59 -39.49 -19.91 15.42
CA GLY A 59 -40.66 -20.80 15.53
C GLY A 59 -40.45 -22.20 14.99
#